data_AF-A0A3D4FIB9-F1
#
_entry.id   AF-A0A3D4FIB9-F1
#
_cell.length_a   1.000
_cell.length_b   1.000
_cell.length_c   1.000
_cell.angle_alpha   90.00
_cell.angle_beta   90.00
_cell.angle_gamma   90.00
#
_symmetry.space_group_name_H-M   'P 1'
#
loop_
_entity.id
_entity.type
_entity.pdbx_description
1 polymer ?
#
loop_
_entity_poly.entity_id
_entity_poly.type
_entity_poly.pdbx_seq_one_letter_code
_entity_poly.pdbx_strand_id
1 'polypeptide(L)'
;MKKITKFIASTLIFTSVFSTIAFAKAPEPELIGTSALAVDLETNEIIYAKNIDKKMYPASITKLMTALLLAENKSPGDLLTYPEAAKNEAPYSYGLNIHP
;
A
#
# COMPACT_ATOMS: atom_id res chain seq x y z
N MET A 1 14.16 44.59 -39.31
CA MET A 1 13.15 43.62 -38.83
C MET A 1 13.51 42.17 -39.19
N LYS A 2 13.66 41.80 -40.48
CA LYS A 2 13.93 40.41 -40.93
C LYS A 2 15.16 39.72 -40.28
N LYS A 3 16.23 40.46 -39.95
CA LYS A 3 17.43 39.91 -39.26
C LYS A 3 17.16 39.55 -37.80
N ILE A 4 16.35 40.37 -37.11
CA ILE A 4 15.94 40.13 -35.71
C ILE A 4 15.00 38.92 -35.65
N THR A 5 14.07 38.78 -36.60
CA THR A 5 13.17 37.63 -36.68
C THR A 5 13.93 36.32 -36.90
N LYS A 6 14.97 36.33 -37.75
CA LYS A 6 15.85 35.16 -37.95
C LYS A 6 16.68 34.82 -36.71
N PHE A 7 17.15 35.82 -35.99
CA PHE A 7 17.88 35.63 -34.74
C PHE A 7 16.98 35.00 -33.66
N ILE A 8 15.77 35.53 -33.49
CA ILE A 8 14.77 34.97 -32.57
C ILE A 8 14.41 33.52 -32.94
N ALA A 9 14.16 33.25 -34.23
CA ALA A 9 13.86 31.89 -34.69
C ALA A 9 15.03 30.93 -34.44
N SER A 10 16.27 31.37 -34.67
CA SER A 10 17.47 30.57 -34.41
C SER A 10 17.65 30.26 -32.91
N THR A 11 17.43 31.24 -32.04
CA THR A 11 17.53 31.04 -30.58
C THR A 11 16.43 30.10 -30.08
N LEU A 12 15.20 30.22 -30.61
CA LEU A 12 14.08 29.35 -30.24
C LEU A 12 14.34 27.89 -30.61
N ILE A 13 14.87 27.66 -31.81
CA ILE A 13 15.26 26.33 -32.29
C ILE A 13 16.38 25.78 -31.41
N PHE A 14 17.41 26.58 -31.11
CA PHE A 14 18.52 26.15 -30.26
C PHE A 14 18.05 25.77 -28.85
N THR A 15 17.13 26.52 -28.24
CA THR A 15 16.58 26.17 -26.92
C THR A 15 15.73 24.89 -26.92
N SER A 16 15.06 24.56 -28.03
CA SER A 16 14.25 23.35 -28.13
C SER A 16 15.08 22.06 -28.22
N VAL A 17 16.28 22.14 -28.82
CA VAL A 17 17.19 20.98 -28.99
C VAL A 17 17.94 20.65 -27.69
N PHE A 18 18.06 21.61 -26.78
CA PHE A 18 18.73 21.46 -25.48
C PHE A 18 17.77 21.26 -24.30
N SER A 19 16.53 20.82 -24.55
CA SER A 19 15.60 20.49 -23.46
C SER A 19 16.08 19.24 -22.72
N THR A 20 16.37 19.38 -21.42
CA THR A 20 16.69 18.25 -20.56
C THR A 20 15.40 17.52 -20.18
N ILE A 21 15.38 16.20 -20.33
CA ILE A 21 14.30 15.38 -19.79
C ILE A 21 14.47 15.35 -18.26
N ALA A 22 13.63 16.08 -17.54
CA ALA A 22 13.59 16.04 -16.09
C ALA A 22 12.82 14.79 -15.64
N PHE A 23 13.53 13.82 -15.06
CA PHE A 23 12.89 12.69 -14.39
C PHE A 23 12.58 13.07 -12.95
N ALA A 24 11.33 13.46 -12.69
CA ALA A 24 10.84 13.78 -11.35
C ALA A 24 10.41 12.53 -10.55
N LYS A 25 10.99 11.35 -10.84
CA LYS A 25 10.66 10.14 -10.10
C LYS A 25 11.32 10.22 -8.72
N ALA A 26 10.51 10.39 -7.68
CA ALA A 26 10.99 10.30 -6.30
C ALA A 26 11.65 8.94 -6.05
N PRO A 27 12.70 8.86 -5.21
CA PRO A 27 13.27 7.57 -4.83
C PRO A 27 12.18 6.71 -4.17
N GLU A 28 12.16 5.42 -4.53
CA GLU A 28 11.25 4.47 -3.89
C GLU A 28 11.64 4.27 -2.42
N PRO A 29 10.67 4.08 -1.51
CA PRO A 29 10.96 3.84 -0.12
C PRO A 29 11.73 2.52 0.06
N GLU A 30 12.77 2.56 0.89
CA GLU A 30 13.45 1.34 1.33
C GLU A 30 12.58 0.62 2.36
N LEU A 31 12.09 -0.57 1.99
CA LEU A 31 11.22 -1.39 2.85
C LEU A 31 11.89 -2.72 3.17
N ILE A 32 11.94 -3.06 4.47
CA ILE A 32 12.31 -4.40 4.94
C ILE A 32 11.32 -5.44 4.41
N GLY A 33 10.03 -5.07 4.31
CA GLY A 33 8.97 -5.92 3.76
C GLY A 33 9.27 -6.36 2.33
N THR A 34 9.10 -7.65 2.06
CA THR A 34 9.34 -8.24 0.73
C THR A 34 8.18 -8.01 -0.24
N SER A 35 7.01 -7.65 0.28
CA SER A 35 5.83 -7.20 -0.48
C SER A 35 5.13 -6.06 0.26
N ALA A 36 4.57 -5.09 -0.46
CA ALA A 36 3.88 -3.93 0.10
C ALA A 36 2.92 -3.30 -0.93
N LEU A 37 1.82 -2.73 -0.43
CA LEU A 37 0.82 -1.99 -1.22
C LEU A 37 0.41 -0.75 -0.43
N ALA A 38 0.38 0.41 -1.07
CA ALA A 38 -0.29 1.61 -0.58
C ALA A 38 -1.34 2.03 -1.60
N VAL A 39 -2.57 2.23 -1.13
CA VAL A 39 -3.72 2.54 -1.96
C VAL A 39 -4.49 3.71 -1.35
N ASP A 40 -4.96 4.62 -2.18
CA ASP A 40 -5.97 5.60 -1.82
C ASP A 40 -7.34 4.90 -1.83
N LEU A 41 -8.02 4.85 -0.68
CA LEU A 41 -9.28 4.12 -0.55
C LEU A 41 -10.49 4.85 -1.16
N GLU A 42 -10.40 6.16 -1.41
CA GLU A 42 -11.48 6.93 -2.04
C GLU A 42 -11.43 6.76 -3.56
N THR A 43 -10.24 6.82 -4.14
CA THR A 43 -10.04 6.77 -5.60
C THR A 43 -9.69 5.37 -6.12
N ASN A 44 -9.31 4.45 -5.23
CA ASN A 44 -8.70 3.15 -5.54
C ASN A 44 -7.37 3.27 -6.30
N GLU A 45 -6.70 4.42 -6.25
CA GLU A 45 -5.39 4.61 -6.86
C GLU A 45 -4.30 3.86 -6.09
N ILE A 46 -3.50 3.06 -6.79
CA ILE A 46 -2.29 2.46 -6.22
C ILE A 46 -1.19 3.52 -6.19
N ILE A 47 -0.87 4.01 -4.99
CA ILE A 47 0.18 5.00 -4.74
C ILE A 47 1.57 4.32 -4.78
N TYR A 48 1.66 3.09 -4.28
CA TYR A 48 2.90 2.31 -4.28
C TYR A 48 2.62 0.80 -4.30
N ALA A 49 3.44 0.05 -5.05
CA ALA A 49 3.35 -1.40 -5.13
C ALA A 49 4.73 -2.05 -5.15
N LYS A 50 4.89 -3.12 -4.36
CA LYS A 50 6.06 -4.00 -4.35
C LYS A 50 5.57 -5.44 -4.25
N ASN A 51 5.76 -6.23 -5.31
CA ASN A 51 5.40 -7.66 -5.36
C ASN A 51 3.96 -7.99 -4.93
N ILE A 52 2.97 -7.14 -5.30
CA ILE A 52 1.61 -7.23 -4.75
C ILE A 52 0.86 -8.51 -5.16
N ASP A 53 1.19 -9.11 -6.31
CA ASP A 53 0.59 -10.37 -6.79
C ASP A 53 1.34 -11.62 -6.30
N LYS A 54 2.45 -11.43 -5.57
CA LYS A 54 3.21 -12.54 -5.01
C LYS A 54 2.44 -13.12 -3.81
N LYS A 55 2.21 -14.43 -3.82
CA LYS A 55 1.61 -15.13 -2.67
C LYS A 55 2.54 -15.05 -1.47
N MET A 56 2.04 -14.48 -0.37
CA MET A 56 2.73 -14.32 0.90
C MET A 56 1.85 -14.82 2.04
N TYR A 57 2.47 -15.30 3.12
CA TYR A 57 1.72 -15.68 4.32
C TYR A 57 1.25 -14.41 5.07
N PRO A 58 -0.07 -14.21 5.27
CA PRO A 58 -0.60 -13.00 5.90
C PRO A 58 -0.41 -12.96 7.42
N ALA A 59 -0.03 -14.08 8.05
CA ALA A 59 0.03 -14.23 9.50
C ALA A 59 -1.25 -13.67 10.17
N SER A 60 -1.11 -12.78 11.15
CA SER A 60 -2.26 -12.18 11.86
C SER A 60 -3.12 -11.22 11.02
N ILE A 61 -2.72 -10.82 9.81
CA ILE A 61 -3.59 -10.03 8.90
C ILE A 61 -4.85 -10.83 8.53
N THR A 62 -4.78 -12.17 8.59
CA THR A 62 -5.94 -13.07 8.46
C THR A 62 -7.12 -12.68 9.36
N LYS A 63 -6.86 -12.06 10.51
CA LYS A 63 -7.90 -11.61 11.45
C LYS A 63 -8.84 -10.56 10.86
N LEU A 64 -8.44 -9.81 9.83
CA LEU A 64 -9.33 -8.90 9.11
C LEU A 64 -10.46 -9.66 8.39
N MET A 65 -10.13 -10.78 7.73
CA MET A 65 -11.15 -11.66 7.12
C MET A 65 -12.05 -12.28 8.19
N THR A 66 -11.48 -12.75 9.31
CA THR A 66 -12.27 -13.27 10.44
C THR A 66 -13.23 -12.20 10.99
N ALA A 67 -12.76 -10.97 11.16
CA ALA A 67 -13.57 -9.87 11.66
C ALA A 67 -14.69 -9.49 10.69
N LEU A 68 -14.41 -9.47 9.39
CA LEU A 68 -15.41 -9.24 8.35
C LEU A 68 -16.51 -10.31 8.41
N LEU A 69 -16.13 -11.59 8.42
CA LEU A 69 -17.10 -12.69 8.53
C LEU A 69 -17.91 -12.60 9.83
N LEU A 70 -17.31 -12.22 10.94
CA LEU A 70 -18.03 -12.01 12.20
C LEU A 70 -19.06 -10.88 12.06
N ALA A 71 -18.66 -9.73 11.51
CA ALA A 71 -19.53 -8.58 11.34
C ALA A 71 -20.70 -8.83 10.37
N GLU A 72 -20.49 -9.67 9.35
CA GLU A 72 -21.54 -10.04 8.40
C GLU A 72 -22.53 -11.07 8.96
N ASN A 73 -22.11 -11.89 9.93
CA ASN A 73 -22.88 -13.05 10.38
C ASN A 73 -23.36 -12.96 11.84
N LYS A 74 -22.97 -11.92 12.57
CA LYS A 74 -23.34 -11.70 13.98
C LYS A 74 -23.72 -10.26 14.25
N SER A 75 -24.58 -10.07 15.24
CA SER A 75 -25.00 -8.75 15.71
C SER A 75 -24.33 -8.40 17.04
N PRO A 76 -24.18 -7.09 17.34
CA PRO A 76 -23.81 -6.65 18.68
C PRO A 76 -24.78 -7.24 19.72
N GLY A 77 -24.23 -7.94 20.72
CA GLY A 77 -25.00 -8.60 21.78
C GLY A 77 -25.23 -10.10 21.57
N ASP A 78 -24.88 -10.65 20.40
CA ASP A 78 -24.89 -12.10 20.20
C ASP A 78 -23.95 -12.79 21.19
N LEU A 79 -24.46 -13.81 21.88
CA LEU A 79 -23.64 -14.66 22.72
C LEU A 79 -22.85 -15.63 21.83
N LEU A 80 -21.52 -15.63 21.99
CA LEU A 80 -20.62 -16.56 21.33
C LEU A 80 -20.22 -17.67 22.31
N THR A 81 -20.32 -18.91 21.88
CA THR A 81 -19.79 -20.05 22.64
C THR A 81 -18.27 -20.01 22.59
N TYR A 82 -17.61 -20.05 23.76
CA TYR A 82 -16.16 -20.22 23.88
C TYR A 82 -15.84 -21.71 24.10
N PRO A 83 -15.49 -22.46 23.04
CA PRO A 83 -15.26 -23.90 23.15
C PRO A 83 -13.92 -24.19 23.85
N GLU A 84 -13.80 -25.37 24.44
CA GLU A 84 -12.54 -25.84 25.06
C GLU A 84 -11.35 -25.81 24.09
N ALA A 85 -11.59 -26.07 22.80
CA ALA A 85 -10.56 -25.95 21.77
C ALA A 85 -9.94 -24.55 21.70
N ALA A 86 -10.73 -23.48 21.82
CA ALA A 86 -10.25 -22.11 21.81
C ALA A 86 -9.39 -21.77 23.06
N LYS A 87 -9.63 -22.46 24.17
CA LYS A 87 -8.79 -22.38 25.39
C LYS A 87 -7.45 -23.09 25.23
N ASN A 88 -7.45 -24.19 24.48
CA ASN A 88 -6.27 -25.04 24.27
C ASN A 88 -5.42 -24.62 23.06
N GLU A 89 -5.81 -23.54 22.35
CA GLU A 89 -5.00 -22.96 21.29
C GLU A 89 -3.60 -22.58 21.80
N ALA A 90 -2.58 -22.79 20.95
CA ALA A 90 -1.18 -22.66 21.35
C ALA A 90 -0.84 -21.23 21.86
N PRO A 91 0.20 -21.07 22.72
CA PRO A 91 0.53 -19.82 23.45
C PRO A 91 0.77 -18.51 22.68
N TYR A 92 0.61 -18.52 21.36
CA TYR A 92 0.69 -17.35 20.50
C TYR A 92 -0.70 -16.70 20.30
N SER A 93 -1.73 -17.33 20.86
CA SER A 93 -3.10 -16.87 20.95
C SER A 93 -3.33 -16.17 22.30
N TYR A 94 -3.95 -15.00 22.27
CA TYR A 94 -4.28 -14.13 23.42
C TYR A 94 -4.49 -14.90 24.75
N GLY A 95 -3.69 -14.59 25.77
CA GLY A 95 -3.93 -15.08 27.14
C GLY A 95 -2.70 -15.35 28.01
N LEU A 96 -1.52 -15.61 27.42
CA LEU A 96 -0.31 -15.96 28.19
C LEU A 96 0.70 -14.82 28.37
N ASN A 97 0.66 -13.80 27.52
CA ASN A 97 1.61 -12.66 27.56
C ASN A 97 1.01 -11.35 28.06
N ILE A 98 -0.24 -11.36 28.54
CA ILE A 98 -0.88 -10.18 29.13
C ILE A 98 -1.00 -10.46 30.62
N HIS A 99 0.03 -10.09 31.37
CA HIS A 99 -0.02 -9.98 32.82
C HIS A 99 -0.59 -8.59 33.17
N PRO A 100 -1.33 -8.45 34.29
CA PRO A 100 -1.75 -7.14 34.78
C PRO A 100 -0.56 -6.21 35.09
#